data_AF-A0A1H2I9N7-F1
#
_entry.id   AF-A0A1H2I9N7-F1
#
_cell.length_a   1.000
_cell.length_b   1.000
_cell.length_c   1.000
_cell.angle_alpha   90.00
_cell.angle_beta   90.00
_cell.angle_gamma   90.00
#
_symmetry.space_group_name_H-M   'P 1'
#
loop_
_entity.id
_entity.type
_entity.pdbx_description
1 polymer ?
#
loop_
_entity_poly.entity_id
_entity_poly.type
_entity_poly.pdbx_seq_one_letter_code
_entity_poly.pdbx_strand_id
1 'polypeptide(L)' 'MADKSPRQHLSKKAGKSLKEKRADKAAKADAKSKIEIIPTSKKR' A
#
# COMPACT_ATOMS: atom_id res chain seq x y z
N MET A 1 18.94 -26.25 -19.16
CA MET A 1 17.73 -25.46 -19.47
C MET A 1 16.53 -26.34 -19.18
N ALA A 2 15.93 -26.22 -17.99
CA ALA A 2 14.81 -27.06 -17.60
C ALA A 2 13.75 -26.20 -16.89
N ASP A 3 12.51 -26.46 -17.30
CA ASP A 3 11.25 -25.85 -16.91
C ASP A 3 11.01 -24.38 -17.31
N LYS A 4 10.57 -24.20 -18.56
CA LYS A 4 9.85 -23.01 -19.03
C LYS A 4 8.33 -23.26 -19.07
N SER A 5 7.78 -24.04 -18.14
CA SER A 5 6.34 -24.15 -18.00
C SER A 5 5.78 -22.75 -17.78
N PRO A 6 4.84 -22.30 -18.63
CA PRO A 6 4.18 -21.03 -18.41
C PRO A 6 3.56 -21.09 -17.01
N ARG A 7 4.13 -20.31 -16.08
CA ARG A 7 3.52 -20.07 -14.78
C ARG A 7 2.23 -19.32 -15.06
N GLN A 8 1.17 -20.08 -15.30
CA GLN A 8 -0.17 -19.62 -15.51
C GLN A 8 -0.61 -18.90 -14.23
N HIS A 9 -0.21 -17.64 -14.08
CA HIS A 9 -0.88 -16.69 -13.22
C HIS A 9 -2.21 -16.35 -13.89
N LEU A 10 -3.09 -17.34 -13.96
CA LEU A 10 -4.48 -17.18 -14.33
C LEU A 10 -5.17 -16.40 -13.22
N SER A 11 -5.97 -15.43 -13.67
CA SER A 11 -6.77 -14.49 -12.89
C SER A 11 -5.97 -13.39 -12.16
N LYS A 12 -5.73 -12.30 -12.90
CA LYS A 12 -5.88 -10.97 -12.31
C LYS A 12 -7.28 -10.95 -11.67
N LYS A 13 -7.37 -11.18 -10.36
CA LYS A 13 -8.62 -10.94 -9.63
C LYS A 13 -9.01 -9.49 -9.92
N ALA A 14 -10.23 -9.30 -10.41
CA ALA A 14 -10.84 -7.99 -10.55
C ALA A 14 -10.77 -7.29 -9.19
N GLY A 15 -9.88 -6.31 -9.11
CA GLY A 15 -9.45 -5.70 -7.87
C GLY A 15 -8.39 -4.68 -8.21
N LYS A 16 -8.19 -3.72 -7.30
CA LYS A 16 -7.35 -2.55 -7.56
C LYS A 16 -5.99 -2.95 -8.10
N SER A 17 -5.57 -2.31 -9.19
CA SER A 17 -4.26 -2.55 -9.80
C SER A 17 -3.14 -2.25 -8.79
N LEU A 18 -1.94 -2.80 -9.01
CA LEU A 18 -0.76 -2.48 -8.20
C LEU A 18 -0.50 -0.95 -8.18
N LYS A 19 -0.82 -0.27 -9.30
CA LYS A 19 -0.71 1.19 -9.44
C LYS A 19 -1.72 1.90 -8.53
N GLU A 20 -2.99 1.50 -8.55
CA GLU A 20 -4.02 2.04 -7.65
C GLU A 20 -3.68 1.78 -6.17
N LYS A 21 -3.20 0.58 -5.83
CA LYS A 21 -2.76 0.27 -4.46
C LYS A 21 -1.61 1.17 -4.00
N ARG A 22 -0.72 1.57 -4.90
CA ARG A 22 0.38 2.51 -4.58
C ARG A 22 -0.15 3.94 -4.43
N ALA A 23 -1.06 4.38 -5.30
CA ALA A 23 -1.71 5.68 -5.19
C ALA A 23 -2.49 5.81 -3.86
N ASP A 24 -3.27 4.80 -3.50
CA ASP A 24 -3.99 4.74 -2.22
C ASP A 24 -3.04 4.85 -1.00
N LYS A 25 -1.85 4.26 -1.09
CA LYS A 25 -0.83 4.37 -0.02
C LYS A 25 -0.23 5.76 0.06
N ALA A 26 0.09 6.38 -1.09
CA ALA A 26 0.61 7.75 -1.13
C ALA A 26 -0.41 8.73 -0.56
N ALA A 27 -1.67 8.69 -1.03
CA ALA A 27 -2.74 9.53 -0.52
C ALA A 27 -2.98 9.37 1.00
N LYS A 28 -2.88 8.14 1.52
CA LYS A 28 -2.96 7.88 2.96
C LYS A 28 -1.74 8.40 3.73
N ALA A 29 -0.55 8.40 3.14
CA ALA A 29 0.65 8.98 3.75
C ALA A 29 0.54 10.50 3.82
N ASP A 30 0.05 11.14 2.74
CA ASP A 30 -0.20 12.58 2.69
C ASP A 30 -1.32 13.01 3.64
N ALA A 31 -2.29 12.13 3.93
CA ALA A 31 -3.30 12.36 4.95
C ALA A 31 -2.75 12.22 6.38
N LYS A 32 -1.81 11.29 6.59
CA LYS A 32 -1.18 11.05 7.90
C LYS A 32 -0.13 12.09 8.27
N SER A 33 0.52 12.73 7.30
CA SER A 33 1.50 13.81 7.57
C SER A 33 0.88 15.04 8.22
N LYS A 34 -0.46 15.15 8.26
CA LYS A 34 -1.20 16.21 8.95
C LYS A 34 -1.59 15.88 10.38
N ILE A 35 -1.32 14.66 10.86
CA ILE A 35 -1.52 14.33 12.26
C ILE A 35 -0.27 14.81 12.98
N GLU A 36 -0.28 16.08 13.38
CA GLU A 36 0.60 16.56 14.43
C GLU A 36 0.35 15.66 15.65
N ILE A 37 1.29 14.76 15.91
CA ILE A 37 1.31 13.98 17.14
C ILE A 37 1.57 15.01 18.23
N ILE A 38 0.51 15.58 18.79
CA ILE A 38 0.59 16.46 19.95
C ILE A 38 1.12 15.56 21.07
N PRO A 39 2.38 15.70 21.52
CA PRO A 39 2.84 14.95 22.67
C PRO A 39 2.00 15.43 23.84
N THR A 40 1.16 14.57 24.39
CA THR A 40 0.36 14.90 25.57
C THR A 40 1.36 15.24 26.69
N SER A 41 1.46 16.52 27.02
CA SER A 41 2.36 17.04 28.04
C SER A 41 1.83 16.64 29.42
N LYS A 42 1.99 15.37 29.77
CA LYS A 42 1.78 14.92 31.14
C LYS A 42 2.96 15.36 31.98
N LYS A 43 2.84 16.51 32.67
CA LYS A 43 3.64 16.81 33.86
C LYS A 43 2.79 17.46 34.95
N ARG A 44 2.68 16.67 36.02
CA ARG A 44 2.31 16.86 37.43
C ARG A 44 1.75 18.21 37.87
#